data_AF-A0A4Y2P8Q8-F1
#
_entry.id   AF-A0A4Y2P8Q8-F1
#
_cell.length_a   1.000
_cell.length_b   1.000
_cell.length_c   1.000
_cell.angle_alpha   90.00
_cell.angle_beta   90.00
_cell.angle_gamma   90.00
#
_symmetry.space_group_name_H-M   'P 1'
#
loop_
_entity.id
_entity.type
_entity.pdbx_description
1 polymer ?
#
loop_
_entity_poly.entity_id
_entity_poly.type
_entity_poly.pdbx_seq_one_letter_code
_entity_poly.pdbx_strand_id
1 'polypeptide(L)' 'MKPNSDDNDSESDEDEVIETSKISTSDAFECLAKGLMWLEQLTDSDSTELMLLKQLRDRAVKRRQSCLWQSKLPFKPM' A
#
# COMPACT_ATOMS: atom_id res chain seq x y z
N MET A 1 -45.85 -27.90 -5.39
CA MET A 1 -45.01 -27.41 -4.28
C MET A 1 -43.60 -27.15 -4.84
N LYS A 2 -43.05 -25.97 -4.54
CA LYS A 2 -41.75 -25.44 -5.01
C LYS A 2 -40.58 -26.22 -4.34
N PRO A 3 -39.33 -26.19 -4.85
CA PRO A 3 -38.41 -25.06 -4.59
C PRO A 3 -37.72 -24.56 -5.88
N ASN A 4 -37.71 -23.26 -6.16
CA ASN A 4 -36.73 -22.23 -5.79
C ASN A 4 -35.56 -22.18 -6.77
N SER A 5 -35.58 -21.08 -7.53
CA SER A 5 -34.55 -20.59 -8.44
C SER A 5 -33.23 -20.49 -7.69
N ASP A 6 -32.22 -21.20 -8.17
CA ASP A 6 -30.86 -21.13 -7.64
C ASP A 6 -30.20 -19.90 -8.24
N ASP A 7 -29.78 -18.98 -7.36
CA ASP A 7 -28.95 -17.83 -7.66
C ASP A 7 -27.66 -18.31 -8.29
N ASN A 8 -27.46 -17.99 -9.57
CA ASN A 8 -26.11 -17.93 -10.13
C ASN A 8 -25.98 -16.69 -10.98
N ASP A 9 -26.23 -15.55 -10.34
CA ASP A 9 -25.63 -14.30 -10.74
C ASP A 9 -24.19 -14.32 -10.21
N SER A 10 -23.35 -15.14 -10.86
CA SER A 10 -21.91 -14.99 -10.76
C SER A 10 -21.59 -13.71 -11.53
N GLU A 11 -21.86 -12.57 -10.89
CA GLU A 11 -21.23 -11.29 -11.19
C GLU A 11 -19.73 -11.61 -11.20
N SER A 12 -19.24 -11.80 -12.40
CA SER A 12 -17.85 -11.99 -12.70
C SER A 12 -17.20 -10.75 -12.14
N ASP A 13 -16.45 -10.89 -11.04
CA ASP A 13 -15.40 -9.95 -10.68
C ASP A 13 -14.42 -9.97 -11.86
N GLU A 14 -14.77 -9.25 -12.92
CA GLU A 14 -13.83 -8.58 -13.80
C GLU A 14 -13.21 -7.44 -12.98
N ASP A 15 -12.57 -7.84 -11.87
CA ASP A 15 -11.42 -7.17 -11.30
C ASP A 15 -10.41 -7.22 -12.43
N GLU A 16 -10.46 -6.17 -13.26
CA GLU A 16 -9.47 -5.87 -14.29
C GLU A 16 -8.13 -6.20 -13.65
N VAL A 17 -7.55 -7.33 -14.04
CA VAL A 17 -6.23 -7.74 -13.54
C VAL A 17 -5.29 -6.73 -14.16
N ILE A 18 -5.17 -5.58 -13.51
CA ILE A 18 -4.11 -4.63 -13.76
C ILE A 18 -2.88 -5.49 -13.56
N GLU A 19 -2.12 -5.66 -14.64
CA GLU A 19 -0.87 -6.39 -14.65
C GLU A 19 0.05 -5.72 -13.63
N THR A 20 -0.07 -6.12 -12.37
CA THR A 20 0.74 -5.65 -11.26
C THR A 20 2.07 -6.35 -11.41
N SER A 21 2.82 -5.92 -12.43
CA SER A 21 4.27 -6.06 -12.49
C SER A 21 4.76 -5.86 -11.07
N LYS A 22 5.42 -6.88 -10.49
CA LYS A 22 5.78 -6.89 -9.07
C LYS A 22 6.65 -5.67 -8.77
N ILE A 23 6.01 -4.59 -8.33
CA ILE A 23 6.68 -3.37 -7.96
C ILE A 23 7.55 -3.70 -6.76
N SER A 24 8.86 -3.47 -6.91
CA SER A 24 9.80 -3.59 -5.81
C SER A 24 9.38 -2.64 -4.68
N THR A 25 9.56 -3.05 -3.43
CA THR A 25 9.31 -2.18 -2.27
C THR A 25 10.11 -0.87 -2.35
N SER A 26 11.28 -0.89 -3.01
CA SER A 26 12.09 0.30 -3.27
C SER A 26 11.40 1.26 -4.24
N ASP A 27 10.90 0.72 -5.35
CA ASP A 27 10.26 1.52 -6.40
C ASP A 27 8.95 2.12 -5.90
N ALA A 28 8.17 1.35 -5.13
CA ALA A 28 6.97 1.86 -4.44
C ALA A 28 7.30 3.03 -3.50
N PHE A 29 8.40 2.95 -2.76
CA PHE A 29 8.84 4.02 -1.87
C PHE A 29 9.25 5.28 -2.63
N GLU A 30 10.00 5.13 -3.72
CA GLU A 30 10.42 6.25 -4.56
C GLU A 30 9.23 6.91 -5.26
N CYS A 31 8.28 6.11 -5.77
CA CYS A 31 7.03 6.60 -6.34
C CYS A 31 6.22 7.40 -5.31
N LEU A 32 6.09 6.89 -4.08
CA LEU A 32 5.39 7.61 -3.00
C LEU A 32 6.08 8.94 -2.68
N ALA A 33 7.41 8.97 -2.62
CA ALA A 33 8.18 10.19 -2.34
C ALA A 33 8.00 11.25 -3.44
N LYS A 34 8.08 10.86 -4.70
CA LYS A 34 7.87 11.76 -5.86
C LYS A 34 6.43 12.25 -5.94
N GLY A 35 5.46 11.36 -5.71
CA GLY A 35 4.04 11.70 -5.69
C GLY A 35 3.70 12.70 -4.58
N LEU A 36 4.25 12.50 -3.37
CA LEU A 36 4.11 13.44 -2.26
C LEU A 36 4.70 14.82 -2.59
N MET A 37 5.90 14.88 -3.17
CA MET A 37 6.50 16.16 -3.59
C MET A 37 5.64 16.89 -4.61
N TRP A 38 5.07 16.17 -5.57
CA TRP A 38 4.18 16.76 -6.57
C TRP A 38 2.87 17.25 -5.96
N LEU A 39 2.27 16.46 -5.07
CA LEU A 39 1.03 16.83 -4.37
C LEU A 39 1.25 18.03 -3.44
N GLU A 40 2.40 18.15 -2.79
CA GLU A 40 2.70 19.35 -1.97
C GLU A 40 2.81 20.65 -2.80
N GLN A 41 3.15 20.55 -4.08
CA GLN A 41 3.29 21.71 -4.97
C GLN A 41 1.96 22.17 -5.59
N LEU A 42 0.94 21.32 -5.57
CA LEU A 42 -0.40 21.67 -6.02
C LEU A 42 -1.02 22.71 -5.07
N THR A 43 -1.58 23.77 -5.65
CA THR A 43 -2.18 24.89 -4.90
C THR A 43 -3.46 24.48 -4.17
N ASP A 44 -4.15 23.45 -4.65
CA ASP A 44 -5.45 22.99 -4.16
C ASP A 44 -5.37 21.64 -3.42
N SER A 45 -4.20 21.26 -2.93
CA SER A 45 -4.05 19.97 -2.24
C SER A 45 -4.74 19.94 -0.90
N ASP A 46 -5.49 18.86 -0.64
CA ASP A 46 -6.12 18.63 0.66
C ASP A 46 -5.04 18.38 1.72
N SER A 47 -4.98 19.31 2.68
CA SER A 47 -4.03 19.25 3.79
C SER A 47 -4.16 17.97 4.64
N THR A 48 -5.37 17.40 4.74
CA THR A 48 -5.65 16.18 5.51
C THR A 48 -5.10 14.96 4.81
N GLU A 49 -5.33 14.86 3.50
CA GLU A 49 -4.80 13.80 2.66
C GLU A 49 -3.26 13.83 2.67
N LEU A 50 -2.67 15.01 2.48
CA LEU A 50 -1.22 15.21 2.57
C LEU A 50 -0.65 14.78 3.93
N MET A 51 -1.33 15.12 5.03
CA MET A 51 -0.91 14.71 6.37
C MET A 51 -0.91 13.18 6.52
N LEU A 52 -1.98 12.51 6.09
CA LEU A 52 -2.11 11.05 6.18
C LEU A 52 -1.05 10.34 5.34
N LEU A 53 -0.76 10.83 4.13
CA LEU A 53 0.28 10.28 3.27
C LEU A 53 1.69 10.45 3.87
N LYS A 54 1.98 11.59 4.49
CA LYS A 54 3.24 11.80 5.24
C LYS A 54 3.39 10.84 6.41
N GLN A 55 2.33 10.66 7.20
CA GLN A 55 2.32 9.71 8.31
C GLN A 55 2.53 8.27 7.84
N LEU A 56 1.90 7.89 6.72
CA LEU A 56 2.09 6.57 6.11
C LEU A 56 3.55 6.34 5.71
N ARG A 57 4.17 7.31 5.03
CA ARG A 57 5.59 7.28 4.66
C ARG A 57 6.48 7.11 5.89
N ASP A 58 6.29 7.93 6.92
CA ASP A 58 7.14 7.91 8.12
C ASP A 58 7.00 6.59 8.88
N ARG A 59 5.77 6.03 8.93
CA ARG A 59 5.52 4.72 9.51
C ARG A 59 6.20 3.60 8.72
N ALA A 60 6.20 3.68 7.40
CA ALA A 60 6.89 2.71 6.53
C ALA A 60 8.41 2.75 6.74
N VAL A 61 9.00 3.96 6.81
CA VAL A 61 10.42 4.15 7.11
C VAL A 61 10.77 3.56 8.47
N LYS A 62 9.99 3.88 9.51
CA LYS A 62 10.21 3.38 10.87
C LYS A 62 10.12 1.85 10.94
N ARG A 63 9.16 1.24 10.23
CA ARG A 63 9.07 -0.23 10.13
C ARG A 63 10.30 -0.82 9.47
N ARG A 64 10.70 -0.30 8.30
CA ARG A 64 11.88 -0.77 7.58
C ARG A 64 13.14 -0.70 8.46
N GLN A 65 13.33 0.43 9.14
CA GLN A 65 14.47 0.65 10.01
C GLN A 65 14.47 -0.30 11.22
N SER A 66 13.31 -0.49 11.85
CA SER A 66 13.14 -1.46 12.95
C SER A 66 13.48 -2.89 12.52
N CYS A 67 13.00 -3.35 11.37
CA CYS A 67 13.33 -4.66 10.83
C CYS A 67 14.83 -4.81 10.57
N LEU A 68 15.48 -3.77 10.01
CA LEU A 68 16.92 -3.76 9.79
C LEU A 68 17.69 -3.86 11.11
N TRP A 69 17.29 -3.12 12.14
CA TRP A 69 17.93 -3.19 13.45
C TRP A 69 17.72 -4.53 14.15
N GLN A 70 16.55 -5.15 14.02
CA GLN A 70 16.32 -6.49 14.55
C GLN A 70 17.22 -7.53 13.87
N SER A 71 17.39 -7.47 12.54
CA SER A 71 18.29 -8.37 11.83
C SER A 71 19.78 -8.15 12.13
N LYS A 72 20.14 -6.98 12.67
CA LYS A 72 21.53 -6.63 13.02
C LYS A 72 21.93 -7.09 14.42
N LEU A 73 20.95 -7.41 15.28
CA LEU A 73 21.24 -8.00 16.58
C LEU A 73 21.56 -9.48 16.41
N PRO A 74 22.58 -10.03 17.10
CA PRO A 74 22.85 -11.45 17.04
C PRO A 74 21.63 -12.20 17.57
N PHE A 75 20.96 -12.93 16.68
CA PHE A 75 19.96 -13.91 17.08
C PHE A 75 20.64 -14.89 18.04
N LYS A 76 20.23 -14.88 19.30
CA LYS A 76 20.55 -15.97 20.22
C LYS A 76 19.51 -17.07 20.00
N PRO A 77 19.88 -18.22 19.42
CA PRO A 77 19.00 -19.38 19.48
C PRO A 77 18.93 -19.86 20.94
N MET A 78 17.74 -20.31 21.37
CA MET A 78 17.55 -21.05 22.63
C MET A 78 18.18 -22.44 22.53
#